data_AF-A0A6N3D8C2-F1
#
_entry.id   AF-A0A6N3D8C2-F1
#
_cell.length_a   1.000
_cell.length_b   1.000
_cell.length_c   1.000
_cell.angle_alpha   90.00
_cell.angle_beta   90.00
_cell.angle_gamma   90.00
#
_symmetry.space_group_name_H-M   'P 1'
#
loop_
_entity.id
_entity.type
_entity.pdbx_description
1 polymer ?
#
loop_
_entity_poly.entity_id
_entity_poly.type
_entity_poly.pdbx_seq_one_letter_code
_entity_poly.pdbx_strand_id
1 'polypeptide(L)'
;MAEQKRVRRTPEQIAADIDGQISKLEENIRGLEEKKIAACAEFDAKIAAVQEKAAKLAERKKEVLSPKKRKPRKSKAERIRELVKQAQKSGMKLDEIAEKLGMPLSE
;
A
#
# COMPACT_ATOMS: atom_id res chain seq x y z
N MET A 1 79.71 -1.62 -25.63
CA MET A 1 78.24 -1.74 -25.76
C MET A 1 77.68 -0.33 -25.69
N ALA A 2 77.24 0.25 -26.81
CA ALA A 2 76.70 1.60 -26.81
C ALA A 2 75.33 1.59 -26.11
N GLU A 3 75.18 2.37 -25.04
CA GLU A 3 73.88 2.57 -24.38
C GLU A 3 72.90 3.20 -25.38
N GLN A 4 71.89 2.43 -25.78
CA GLN A 4 70.72 2.98 -26.46
C GLN A 4 69.96 3.89 -25.49
N LYS A 5 70.14 5.20 -25.63
CA LYS A 5 69.32 6.20 -24.94
C LYS A 5 67.85 5.93 -25.26
N ARG A 6 67.03 5.75 -24.22
CA ARG A 6 65.58 5.58 -24.37
C ARG A 6 65.01 6.75 -25.17
N VAL A 7 64.29 6.43 -26.24
CA VAL A 7 63.57 7.43 -27.05
C VAL A 7 62.52 8.10 -26.15
N ARG A 8 62.56 9.42 -26.05
CA ARG A 8 61.52 10.19 -25.35
C ARG A 8 60.24 10.16 -26.19
N ARG A 9 59.09 10.05 -25.54
CA ARG A 9 57.78 10.12 -26.23
C ARG A 9 57.64 11.46 -26.93
N THR A 10 57.02 11.45 -28.11
CA THR A 10 56.69 12.69 -28.81
C THR A 10 55.51 13.39 -28.10
N PRO A 11 55.34 14.70 -28.26
CA PRO A 11 54.18 15.42 -27.73
C PRO A 11 52.83 14.81 -28.16
N GLU A 12 52.73 14.31 -29.38
CA GLU A 12 51.53 13.67 -29.93
C GLU A 12 51.23 12.34 -29.23
N GLN A 13 52.25 11.54 -28.93
CA GLN A 13 52.09 10.31 -28.16
C GLN A 13 51.61 10.58 -26.73
N ILE A 14 52.11 11.65 -26.11
CA ILE A 14 51.68 12.07 -24.78
C ILE A 14 50.22 12.56 -24.82
N ALA A 15 49.84 13.33 -25.84
CA ALA A 15 48.46 13.79 -26.02
C ALA A 15 47.50 12.59 -26.19
N ALA A 16 47.83 11.61 -27.04
CA ALA A 16 47.02 10.42 -27.23
C ALA A 16 46.90 9.56 -25.96
N ASP A 17 47.98 9.44 -25.17
CA ASP A 17 47.94 8.78 -23.86
C ASP A 17 46.97 9.50 -22.90
N ILE A 18 47.00 10.83 -22.88
CA ILE A 18 46.11 11.67 -22.05
C ILE A 18 44.66 11.53 -22.51
N ASP A 19 44.39 11.60 -23.82
CA ASP A 19 43.05 11.40 -24.38
C ASP A 19 42.49 10.03 -23.97
N GLY A 20 43.32 8.99 -24.04
CA GLY A 20 42.95 7.65 -23.56
C GLY A 20 42.67 7.57 -22.06
N GLN A 21 43.33 8.40 -21.24
CA GLN A 21 43.00 8.53 -19.81
C GLN A 21 41.69 9.28 -19.59
N ILE A 22 41.45 10.35 -20.34
CA ILE A 22 40.21 11.14 -20.29
C ILE A 22 39.02 10.25 -20.64
N SER A 23 39.07 9.51 -21.75
CA SER A 23 37.97 8.62 -22.16
C SER A 23 37.64 7.57 -21.10
N LYS A 24 38.65 6.98 -20.44
CA LYS A 24 38.42 6.04 -19.34
C LYS A 24 37.74 6.69 -18.14
N LEU A 25 38.11 7.92 -17.81
CA LEU A 25 37.47 8.66 -16.73
C LEU A 25 36.01 9.00 -17.07
N GLU A 26 35.72 9.39 -18.31
CA GLU A 26 34.36 9.65 -18.79
C GLU A 26 33.48 8.40 -18.77
N GLU A 27 33.99 7.24 -19.19
CA GLU A 27 33.28 5.96 -19.07
C GLU A 27 32.96 5.61 -17.61
N ASN A 28 33.92 5.81 -16.71
CA ASN A 28 33.70 5.58 -15.28
C ASN A 28 32.64 6.54 -14.71
N ILE A 29 32.66 7.82 -15.10
CA ILE A 29 31.64 8.79 -14.69
C ILE A 29 30.26 8.33 -15.16
N ARG A 30 30.11 7.94 -16.43
CA ARG A 30 28.83 7.44 -16.96
C ARG A 30 28.32 6.23 -16.18
N GLY A 31 29.20 5.27 -15.89
CA GLY A 31 28.83 4.09 -15.10
C GLY A 31 28.43 4.42 -13.65
N LEU A 32 29.00 5.46 -13.05
CA LEU A 32 28.59 5.95 -11.73
C LEU A 32 27.24 6.67 -11.79
N GLU A 33 26.97 7.43 -12.84
CA GLU A 33 25.69 8.10 -13.05
C GLU A 33 24.54 7.09 -13.22
N GLU A 34 24.75 6.03 -14.01
CA GLU A 34 23.77 4.95 -14.16
C GLU A 34 23.46 4.26 -12.83
N LYS A 35 24.49 3.94 -12.03
CA LYS A 35 24.32 3.37 -10.69
C LYS A 35 23.57 4.32 -9.75
N LYS A 36 23.86 5.62 -9.83
CA LYS A 36 23.16 6.64 -9.05
C LYS A 36 21.68 6.69 -9.42
N ILE A 37 21.35 6.70 -10.71
CA ILE A 37 19.95 6.70 -11.18
C ILE A 37 19.21 5.45 -10.69
N ALA A 38 19.82 4.27 -10.81
CA ALA A 38 19.24 3.02 -10.33
C ALA A 38 18.99 3.04 -8.80
N ALA A 39 19.98 3.49 -8.02
CA ALA A 39 19.84 3.62 -6.57
C ALA A 39 18.75 4.63 -6.19
N CYS A 40 18.68 5.79 -6.85
CA CYS A 40 17.62 6.77 -6.64
C CYS A 40 16.25 6.16 -6.89
N ALA A 41 16.06 5.44 -8.00
CA ALA A 41 14.80 4.78 -8.30
C ALA A 41 14.38 3.74 -7.23
N GLU A 42 15.34 2.97 -6.69
CA GLU A 42 15.07 2.06 -5.59
C GLU A 42 14.64 2.78 -4.30
N PHE A 43 15.28 3.90 -3.97
CA PHE A 43 14.92 4.70 -2.80
C PHE A 43 13.55 5.37 -2.98
N ASP A 44 13.25 5.89 -4.15
CA ASP A 44 11.93 6.46 -4.46
C ASP A 44 10.81 5.42 -4.31
N ALA A 45 11.03 4.19 -4.79
CA ALA A 45 10.09 3.08 -4.59
C ALA A 45 9.89 2.75 -3.10
N LYS A 46 10.96 2.75 -2.30
CA LYS A 46 10.88 2.54 -0.84
C LYS A 46 10.11 3.67 -0.15
N ILE A 47 10.36 4.92 -0.54
CA ILE A 47 9.65 6.09 0.00
C ILE A 47 8.16 6.00 -0.32
N ALA A 48 7.79 5.69 -1.57
CA ALA A 48 6.40 5.53 -1.97
C ALA A 48 5.67 4.45 -1.15
N ALA A 49 6.31 3.29 -0.94
CA ALA A 49 5.75 2.21 -0.14
C ALA A 49 5.52 2.62 1.33
N VAL A 50 6.41 3.42 1.91
CA VAL A 50 6.26 3.95 3.29
C VAL A 50 5.16 5.00 3.35
N GLN A 51 5.07 5.88 2.36
CA GLN A 51 4.00 6.89 2.26
C GLN A 51 2.62 6.24 2.15
N GLU A 52 2.48 5.17 1.36
CA GLU A 52 1.22 4.42 1.25
C GLU A 52 0.80 3.81 2.60
N LYS A 53 1.75 3.22 3.34
CA LYS A 53 1.50 2.70 4.69
C LYS A 53 1.08 3.81 5.65
N ALA A 54 1.73 4.97 5.59
CA ALA A 54 1.38 6.12 6.42
C ALA A 54 -0.03 6.63 6.09
N ALA A 55 -0.39 6.71 4.82
CA ALA A 55 -1.73 7.12 4.38
C ALA A 55 -2.81 6.15 4.87
N LYS A 56 -2.61 4.83 4.73
CA LYS A 56 -3.53 3.80 5.25
C LYS A 56 -3.72 3.91 6.77
N LEU A 57 -2.65 4.16 7.51
CA LEU A 57 -2.73 4.36 8.96
C LEU A 57 -3.47 5.66 9.33
N ALA A 58 -3.26 6.74 8.57
CA ALA A 58 -3.97 7.99 8.76
C ALA A 58 -5.48 7.84 8.50
N GLU A 59 -5.86 7.11 7.45
CA GLU A 59 -7.25 6.76 7.16
C GLU A 59 -7.86 5.92 8.30
N ARG A 60 -7.19 4.85 8.71
CA ARG A 60 -7.64 4.02 9.84
C ARG A 60 -7.76 4.83 11.13
N LYS A 61 -6.84 5.77 11.40
CA LYS A 61 -6.93 6.68 12.55
C LYS A 61 -8.21 7.52 12.48
N LYS A 62 -8.56 8.04 11.30
CA LYS A 62 -9.79 8.81 11.08
C LYS A 62 -11.04 7.94 11.28
N GLU A 63 -11.04 6.70 10.82
CA GLU A 63 -12.16 5.76 11.04
C GLU A 63 -12.36 5.41 12.51
N VAL A 64 -11.25 5.21 13.25
CA VAL A 64 -11.29 4.93 14.69
C VAL A 64 -11.80 6.13 15.48
N LEU A 65 -11.35 7.34 15.12
CA LEU A 65 -11.76 8.57 15.81
C LEU A 65 -13.23 8.94 15.52
N SER A 66 -13.72 8.58 14.34
CA SER A 66 -15.10 8.85 13.89
C SER A 66 -15.84 7.54 13.65
N PRO A 67 -16.14 6.76 14.71
CA PRO A 67 -16.81 5.48 14.55
C PRO A 67 -18.20 5.69 13.94
N LYS A 68 -18.52 4.93 12.89
CA LYS A 68 -19.87 4.92 12.30
C LYS A 68 -20.89 4.63 13.40
N LYS A 69 -21.89 5.52 13.55
CA LYS A 69 -23.03 5.30 14.45
C LYS A 69 -23.70 3.98 14.08
N ARG A 70 -23.51 2.97 14.92
CA ARG A 70 -24.15 1.66 14.75
C ARG A 70 -25.64 1.84 15.04
N LYS A 71 -26.49 1.17 14.24
CA LYS A 71 -27.90 1.07 14.58
C LYS A 71 -28.00 0.46 15.98
N PRO A 72 -28.83 1.02 16.87
CA PRO A 72 -29.03 0.45 18.19
C PRO A 72 -29.43 -1.02 18.06
N ARG A 73 -28.98 -1.86 18.99
CA ARG A 73 -29.45 -3.25 19.06
C ARG A 73 -30.95 -3.22 19.28
N LYS A 74 -31.67 -4.02 18.50
CA LYS A 74 -33.11 -4.21 18.71
C LYS A 74 -33.34 -4.77 20.11
N SER A 75 -34.30 -4.21 20.82
CA SER A 75 -34.70 -4.72 22.12
C SER A 75 -35.36 -6.11 21.98
N LYS A 76 -35.43 -6.87 23.08
CA LYS A 76 -36.13 -8.17 23.09
C LYS A 76 -37.59 -8.00 22.64
N ALA A 77 -38.25 -6.93 23.07
CA ALA A 77 -39.62 -6.61 22.69
C ALA A 77 -39.79 -6.31 21.19
N GLU A 78 -38.84 -5.63 20.57
CA GLU A 78 -38.86 -5.36 19.12
C GLU A 78 -38.67 -6.64 18.30
N ARG A 79 -37.77 -7.53 18.74
CA ARG A 79 -37.59 -8.86 18.12
C ARG A 79 -38.86 -9.69 18.19
N ILE A 80 -39.53 -9.70 19.34
CA ILE A 80 -40.81 -10.40 19.52
C ILE A 80 -41.87 -9.81 18.58
N ARG A 81 -41.98 -8.48 18.50
CA ARG A 81 -42.91 -7.81 17.58
C ARG A 81 -42.64 -8.13 16.11
N GLU A 82 -41.38 -8.18 15.68
CA GLU A 82 -41.04 -8.57 14.30
C GLU A 82 -41.37 -10.03 14.00
N LEU A 83 -41.08 -10.92 14.95
CA LEU A 83 -41.39 -12.34 14.80
C LEU A 83 -42.90 -12.57 14.63
N VAL A 84 -43.72 -11.93 15.44
CA VAL A 84 -45.19 -11.99 15.32
C VAL A 84 -45.65 -11.38 13.99
N LYS A 85 -45.11 -10.22 13.59
CA LYS A 85 -45.41 -9.62 12.27
C LYS A 85 -45.02 -10.53 11.11
N GLN A 86 -43.93 -11.29 11.22
CA GLN A 86 -43.48 -12.22 10.20
C GLN A 86 -44.42 -13.43 10.10
N ALA A 87 -44.86 -13.97 11.24
CA ALA A 87 -45.85 -15.04 11.29
C ALA A 87 -47.19 -14.62 10.65
N GLN A 88 -47.65 -13.39 10.94
CA GLN A 88 -48.82 -12.81 10.29
C GLN A 88 -48.63 -12.64 8.77
N LYS A 89 -47.47 -12.17 8.33
CA LYS A 89 -47.14 -12.05 6.90
C LYS A 89 -47.09 -13.40 6.18
N SER A 90 -46.72 -14.46 6.89
CA SER A 90 -46.80 -15.83 6.35
C SER A 90 -48.21 -16.42 6.34
N GLY A 91 -49.23 -15.63 6.68
CA GLY A 91 -50.63 -16.04 6.62
C GLY A 91 -51.17 -16.72 7.88
N MET A 92 -50.37 -16.80 8.96
CA MET A 92 -50.86 -17.34 10.24
C MET A 92 -51.76 -16.30 10.92
N LYS A 93 -52.90 -16.76 11.43
CA LYS A 93 -53.81 -15.92 12.21
C LYS A 93 -53.27 -15.71 13.63
N LEU A 94 -53.76 -14.66 14.31
CA LEU A 94 -53.34 -14.34 15.68
C LEU A 94 -53.61 -15.50 16.66
N ASP A 95 -54.74 -16.18 16.50
CA ASP A 95 -55.13 -17.32 17.33
C ASP A 95 -54.17 -18.50 17.15
N GLU A 96 -53.81 -18.81 15.91
CA GLU A 96 -52.86 -19.89 15.56
C GLU A 96 -51.44 -19.59 16.07
N ILE A 97 -51.05 -18.31 16.10
CA ILE A 97 -49.76 -17.88 16.66
C ILE A 97 -49.78 -18.03 18.18
N ALA A 98 -50.88 -17.65 18.84
CA ALA A 98 -51.02 -17.74 20.29
C ALA A 98 -51.06 -19.21 20.76
N GLU A 99 -51.79 -20.07 20.05
CA GLU A 99 -51.83 -21.51 20.31
C GLU A 99 -50.44 -22.16 20.19
N LYS A 100 -49.68 -21.83 19.13
CA LYS A 100 -48.29 -22.30 18.97
C LYS A 100 -47.33 -21.76 20.02
N LEU A 101 -47.59 -20.56 20.56
CA LEU A 101 -46.81 -19.97 21.65
C LEU A 101 -47.29 -20.43 23.04
N GLY A 102 -48.37 -21.22 23.12
CA GLY A 102 -48.95 -21.69 24.38
C GLY A 102 -49.51 -20.54 25.24
N MET A 103 -49.97 -19.45 24.60
CA MET A 103 -50.51 -18.27 25.27
C MET A 103 -52.02 -18.16 25.02
N PRO A 104 -52.85 -17.92 26.05
CA PRO A 104 -54.26 -17.58 25.84
C PRO A 104 -54.35 -16.17 25.24
N LEU A 105 -55.16 -16.00 24.19
CA LEU A 105 -55.53 -14.66 23.73
C LEU A 105 -56.37 -14.02 24.85
N SER A 106 -55.82 -12.99 25.50
CA SER A 106 -56.59 -12.17 26.44
C SER A 106 -57.33 -11.10 25.61
N GLU A 107 -58.64 -10.98 25.80
CA GLU A 107 -59.50 -9.98 25.13
C GLU A 107 -59.07 -8.53 25.39
#